data_AF-A0A1Q7ZIT3-F1
#
_entry.id   AF-A0A1Q7ZIT3-F1
#
_cell.length_a   1.000
_cell.length_b   1.000
_cell.length_c   1.000
_cell.angle_alpha   90.00
_cell.angle_beta   90.00
_cell.angle_gamma   90.00
#
_symmetry.space_group_name_H-M   'P 1'
#
loop_
_entity.id
_entity.type
_entity.pdbx_description
1 polymer ?
#
loop_
_entity_poly.entity_id
_entity_poly.type
_entity_poly.pdbx_seq_one_letter_code
_entity_poly.pdbx_strand_id
1 'polypeptide(L)'
;MAAQERQGSGIHQALEVWGRRRWVGIVLFLGASVPALSFVASLPDIYKATATVLVERQQIPETFVRPAVSDELETRLHAISEEVLSRSRLNDLVARYEPYPALRGKVSPEALIERMRRDINLDLKGVERTWERGATVAFALSYRGRDPRKVAQITNALASLYVEQNEKSREQQATHTADFLKNQMDEMKRKLEEQEARVGQFKKRHAGELPQQVESNIAVLERLNVQLQLNSEKQMRAMDRRDRLSGQAADAGSGAPAGDPEDTQARIDRLMEERAELRRHYTDSYPDVARLDREIADLKRRLAEAPATPRTGGATGPQTLGGSRPAESEIATLKREEERLRRTIAAYEQRIDVAPQRQQEFEALSRDYNTTKELYDSLLKRYEESLVAASMEHGQTGEQFRILDAALPPRDPAAPNRLWLSLMTLILSAGVAVGAMAVAEQLDTSFHSVESLREFTRVPVLARIPRIVTRRDMFRKVVTVGVAVVLLAAGLAASAAVSYYVAHEYEQMVFILSGGRL
;
A
#
# COMPACT_ATOMS: atom_id res chain seq x y z
N MET A 1 -28.20 -32.11 82.60
CA MET A 1 -28.18 -30.71 82.12
C MET A 1 -26.74 -30.20 82.25
N ALA A 2 -25.96 -30.32 81.18
CA ALA A 2 -24.55 -29.90 81.14
C ALA A 2 -24.29 -29.31 79.73
N ALA A 3 -24.78 -28.10 79.52
CA ALA A 3 -24.62 -27.36 78.27
C ALA A 3 -24.89 -25.86 78.50
N GLN A 4 -23.93 -25.18 79.14
CA GLN A 4 -23.76 -23.72 79.26
C GLN A 4 -22.63 -23.59 80.30
N GLU A 5 -21.44 -23.04 80.08
CA GLU A 5 -21.00 -21.95 79.22
C GLU A 5 -19.58 -22.27 78.70
N ARG A 6 -19.44 -22.66 77.43
CA ARG A 6 -18.15 -22.66 76.73
C ARG A 6 -18.14 -21.48 75.76
N GLN A 7 -18.13 -20.25 76.28
CA GLN A 7 -18.05 -19.06 75.41
C GLN A 7 -17.36 -17.84 76.02
N GLY A 8 -16.60 -18.00 77.12
CA GLY A 8 -15.68 -16.95 77.61
C GLY A 8 -14.23 -17.10 77.12
N SER A 9 -13.92 -18.15 76.35
CA SER A 9 -12.58 -18.74 76.44
C SER A 9 -11.46 -18.04 75.65
N GLY A 10 -11.71 -17.35 74.53
CA GLY A 10 -10.62 -16.81 73.72
C GLY A 10 -10.05 -15.48 74.26
N ILE A 11 -10.95 -14.57 74.62
CA ILE A 11 -10.57 -13.18 74.97
C ILE A 11 -10.01 -13.10 76.39
N HIS A 12 -10.59 -13.87 77.33
CA HIS A 12 -10.07 -13.94 78.70
C HIS A 12 -8.69 -14.60 78.75
N GLN A 13 -8.47 -15.67 77.98
CA GLN A 13 -7.14 -16.28 77.84
C GLN A 13 -6.13 -15.31 77.19
N ALA A 14 -6.53 -14.57 76.14
CA ALA A 14 -5.66 -13.57 75.52
C ALA A 14 -5.28 -12.44 76.49
N LEU A 15 -6.22 -11.96 77.32
CA LEU A 15 -5.97 -10.94 78.33
C LEU A 15 -5.05 -11.44 79.47
N GLU A 16 -5.17 -12.70 79.87
CA GLU A 16 -4.27 -13.32 80.85
C GLU A 16 -2.85 -13.48 80.31
N VAL A 17 -2.69 -13.96 79.08
CA VAL A 17 -1.39 -14.07 78.40
C VAL A 17 -0.76 -12.68 78.24
N TRP A 18 -1.54 -11.67 77.88
CA TRP A 18 -1.09 -10.29 77.79
C TRP A 18 -0.58 -9.74 79.13
N GLY A 19 -1.33 -9.95 80.22
CA GLY A 19 -0.93 -9.49 81.55
C GLY A 19 0.43 -10.05 82.02
N ARG A 20 0.77 -11.28 81.60
CA ARG A 20 1.99 -12.00 81.99
C ARG A 20 3.18 -11.68 81.09
N ARG A 21 2.97 -11.64 79.76
CA ARG A 21 4.04 -11.59 78.76
C ARG A 21 4.09 -10.29 77.95
N ARG A 22 3.31 -9.26 78.30
CA ARG A 22 3.31 -7.96 77.63
C ARG A 22 4.70 -7.40 77.33
N TRP A 23 5.67 -7.57 78.23
CA TRP A 23 7.03 -7.08 78.00
C TRP A 23 7.74 -7.84 76.86
N VAL A 24 7.58 -9.16 76.77
CA VAL A 24 8.15 -9.96 75.67
C VAL A 24 7.51 -9.57 74.34
N GLY A 25 6.18 -9.42 74.31
CA GLY A 25 5.46 -8.95 73.13
C GLY A 25 5.87 -7.55 72.69
N ILE A 26 5.97 -6.60 73.64
CA ILE A 26 6.38 -5.22 73.35
C ILE A 26 7.83 -5.15 72.87
N VAL A 27 8.76 -5.87 73.51
CA VAL A 27 10.17 -5.90 73.09
C VAL A 27 10.32 -6.46 71.68
N LEU A 28 9.64 -7.55 71.35
CA LEU A 28 9.71 -8.15 70.01
C LEU A 28 8.99 -7.31 68.97
N PHE A 29 7.84 -6.72 69.31
CA PHE A 29 7.13 -5.79 68.44
C PHE A 29 8.00 -4.59 68.09
N LEU A 30 8.59 -3.92 69.09
CA LEU A 30 9.48 -2.79 68.88
C LEU A 30 10.76 -3.22 68.15
N GLY A 31 11.32 -4.38 68.52
CA GLY A 31 12.50 -4.98 67.88
C GLY A 31 12.32 -5.24 66.39
N ALA A 32 11.12 -5.62 65.95
CA ALA A 32 10.81 -5.85 64.55
C ALA A 32 10.31 -4.58 63.82
N SER A 33 9.46 -3.77 64.45
CA SER A 33 8.84 -2.60 63.83
C SER A 33 9.81 -1.44 63.60
N VAL A 34 10.69 -1.14 64.56
CA VAL A 34 11.63 -0.01 64.44
C VAL A 34 12.60 -0.15 63.26
N PRO A 35 13.33 -1.27 63.07
CA PRO A 35 14.20 -1.43 61.91
C PRO A 35 13.43 -1.49 60.59
N ALA A 36 12.22 -2.07 60.57
CA ALA A 36 11.38 -2.14 59.37
C ALA A 36 10.83 -0.77 58.97
N LEU A 37 10.37 0.04 59.93
CA LEU A 37 9.93 1.42 59.68
C LEU A 37 11.09 2.32 59.28
N SER A 38 12.26 2.14 59.90
CA SER A 38 13.49 2.83 59.51
C SER A 38 13.86 2.51 58.06
N PHE A 39 13.78 1.23 57.67
CA PHE A 39 14.01 0.79 56.29
C PHE A 39 13.06 1.48 55.31
N VAL A 40 11.75 1.46 55.57
CA VAL A 40 10.73 2.09 54.71
C VAL A 40 10.95 3.61 54.61
N ALA A 41 11.35 4.27 55.70
CA ALA A 41 11.63 5.70 55.71
C ALA A 41 12.90 6.09 54.92
N SER A 42 13.88 5.18 54.85
CA SER A 42 15.13 5.37 54.12
C SER A 42 15.07 5.05 52.62
N LEU A 43 13.96 4.50 52.11
CA LEU A 43 13.82 4.24 50.68
C LEU A 43 13.85 5.56 49.88
N PRO A 44 14.57 5.60 48.75
CA PRO A 44 14.66 6.79 47.91
C PRO A 44 13.31 7.11 47.26
N ASP A 45 13.00 8.40 47.18
CA ASP A 45 11.81 8.89 46.50
C ASP A 45 11.99 8.80 44.97
N ILE A 46 10.97 8.25 44.32
CA ILE A 46 10.87 8.13 42.87
C ILE A 46 9.72 9.02 42.41
N TYR A 47 10.04 9.96 41.55
CA TYR A 47 9.12 10.90 40.94
C TYR A 47 8.73 10.41 39.54
N LYS A 48 7.46 10.63 39.17
CA LYS A 48 6.93 10.34 37.83
C LYS A 48 6.38 11.63 37.24
N ALA A 49 6.79 11.97 36.03
CA ALA A 49 6.16 13.04 35.26
C ALA A 49 5.57 12.49 33.97
N THR A 50 4.41 13.00 33.58
CA THR A 50 3.63 12.54 32.44
C THR A 50 3.40 13.71 31.48
N ALA A 51 3.66 13.51 30.19
CA ALA A 51 3.26 14.42 29.12
C ALA A 51 2.18 13.73 28.27
N THR A 52 1.16 14.46 27.87
CA THR A 52 0.07 13.95 27.02
C THR A 52 0.21 14.51 25.63
N VAL A 53 0.27 13.64 24.63
CA VAL A 53 0.33 13.98 23.21
C VAL A 53 -0.99 13.60 22.57
N LEU A 54 -1.60 14.58 21.89
CA LEU A 54 -2.84 14.44 21.14
C LEU A 54 -2.54 14.10 19.69
N VAL A 55 -3.28 13.14 19.15
CA VAL A 55 -3.28 12.81 17.72
C VAL A 55 -4.47 13.52 17.08
N GLU A 56 -4.19 14.66 16.44
CA GLU A 56 -5.22 15.43 15.71
C GLU A 56 -5.38 14.85 14.30
N ARG A 57 -6.48 14.13 14.06
CA ARG A 57 -6.85 13.64 12.72
C ARG A 57 -7.47 14.75 11.89
N GLN A 58 -7.05 14.89 10.64
CA GLN A 58 -7.67 15.82 9.69
C GLN A 58 -9.04 15.29 9.23
N GLN A 59 -10.08 16.13 9.28
CA GLN A 59 -11.41 15.81 8.77
C GLN A 59 -11.43 15.96 7.23
N ILE A 60 -11.03 14.90 6.52
CA ILE A 60 -11.35 14.77 5.09
C ILE A 60 -12.74 14.11 5.00
N PRO A 61 -13.69 14.61 4.18
CA PRO A 61 -15.03 14.02 4.05
C PRO A 61 -14.94 12.51 3.77
N GLU A 62 -15.65 11.70 4.57
CA GLU A 62 -15.56 10.21 4.60
C GLU A 62 -16.02 9.49 3.31
N THR A 63 -16.10 10.18 2.17
CA THR A 63 -16.65 9.61 0.95
C THR A 63 -15.70 8.67 0.20
N PHE A 64 -14.45 8.48 0.65
CA PHE A 64 -13.46 7.70 -0.12
C PHE A 64 -12.70 6.57 0.59
N VAL A 65 -12.75 6.38 1.91
CA VAL A 65 -12.07 5.22 2.54
C VAL A 65 -12.79 4.77 3.81
N ARG A 66 -13.08 3.46 3.94
CA ARG A 66 -13.58 2.87 5.18
C ARG A 66 -12.50 2.96 6.26
N PRO A 67 -12.80 3.42 7.48
CA PRO A 67 -11.81 3.49 8.54
C PRO A 67 -11.48 2.08 9.05
N ALA A 68 -10.35 1.53 8.61
CA ALA A 68 -9.66 0.44 9.29
C ALA A 68 -8.43 1.02 10.01
N VAL A 69 -8.61 1.88 11.02
CA VAL A 69 -7.52 2.74 11.54
C VAL A 69 -7.47 2.82 13.07
N SER A 70 -7.50 1.67 13.75
CA SER A 70 -6.92 1.54 15.10
C SER A 70 -5.58 0.81 15.04
N ASP A 71 -5.52 -0.32 14.32
CA ASP A 71 -4.32 -1.16 14.23
C ASP A 71 -3.15 -0.44 13.53
N GLU A 72 -3.42 0.46 12.57
CA GLU A 72 -2.37 1.21 11.87
C GLU A 72 -1.67 2.24 12.79
N LEU A 73 -2.43 2.92 13.66
CA LEU A 73 -1.86 3.91 14.58
C LEU A 73 -1.03 3.23 15.66
N GLU A 74 -1.52 2.12 16.22
CA GLU A 74 -0.77 1.34 17.21
C GLU A 74 0.54 0.79 16.62
N THR A 75 0.47 0.22 15.41
CA THR A 75 1.67 -0.25 14.69
C THR A 75 2.66 0.88 14.42
N ARG A 76 2.17 2.05 14.01
CA ARG A 76 3.02 3.23 13.77
C ARG A 76 3.64 3.75 15.07
N LEU A 77 2.88 3.82 16.16
CA LEU A 77 3.38 4.24 17.46
C LEU A 77 4.42 3.26 18.02
N HIS A 78 4.28 1.97 17.75
CA HIS A 78 5.31 0.97 18.04
C HIS A 78 6.60 1.25 17.27
N ALA A 79 6.53 1.44 15.95
CA ALA A 79 7.71 1.74 15.13
C ALA A 79 8.41 3.04 15.56
N ILE A 80 7.64 4.10 15.84
CA ILE A 80 8.18 5.36 16.39
C ILE A 80 8.82 5.12 17.75
N SER A 81 8.21 4.30 18.61
CA SER A 81 8.76 3.97 19.92
C SER A 81 10.08 3.21 19.81
N GLU A 82 10.20 2.25 18.90
CA GLU A 82 11.47 1.54 18.68
C GLU A 82 12.59 2.49 18.24
N GLU A 83 12.29 3.46 17.38
CA GLU A 83 13.25 4.45 16.90
C GLU A 83 13.62 5.49 17.98
N VAL A 84 12.64 6.01 18.72
CA VAL A 84 12.86 6.99 19.81
C VAL A 84 13.57 6.34 21.00
N LEU A 85 13.26 5.07 21.31
CA LEU A 85 13.91 4.28 22.38
C LEU A 85 15.16 3.52 21.89
N SER A 86 15.66 3.88 20.71
CA SER A 86 16.90 3.34 20.17
C SER A 86 18.10 3.73 21.03
N ARG A 87 19.17 2.93 20.95
CA ARG A 87 20.39 3.13 21.73
C ARG A 87 20.98 4.53 21.53
N SER A 88 21.01 5.02 20.29
CA SER A 88 21.59 6.33 19.97
C SER A 88 20.81 7.46 20.63
N ARG A 89 19.48 7.49 20.46
CA ARG A 89 18.62 8.55 21.00
C ARG A 89 18.61 8.57 22.53
N LEU A 90 18.55 7.40 23.16
CA LEU A 90 18.62 7.29 24.61
C LEU A 90 20.00 7.71 25.15
N ASN A 91 21.08 7.37 24.45
CA ASN A 91 22.43 7.81 24.84
C ASN A 91 22.55 9.34 24.83
N ASP A 92 21.99 10.01 23.83
CA ASP A 92 21.97 11.48 23.74
C ASP A 92 21.21 12.11 24.91
N LEU A 93 20.07 11.53 25.29
CA LEU A 93 19.30 11.97 26.46
C LEU A 93 20.06 11.75 27.78
N VAL A 94 20.71 10.60 27.94
CA VAL A 94 21.54 10.29 29.12
C VAL A 94 22.71 11.27 29.22
N ALA A 95 23.37 11.59 28.11
CA ALA A 95 24.47 12.55 28.07
C ALA A 95 24.01 13.97 28.40
N ARG A 96 22.83 14.39 27.89
CA ARG A 96 22.32 15.76 28.06
C ARG A 96 21.75 16.05 29.44
N TYR A 97 20.98 15.12 30.01
CA TYR A 97 20.24 15.36 31.26
C TYR A 97 20.85 14.68 32.48
N GLU A 98 21.81 13.77 32.28
CA GLU A 98 22.50 13.03 33.34
C GLU A 98 21.53 12.48 34.41
N PRO A 99 20.57 11.62 34.05
CA PRO A 99 19.52 11.15 34.97
C PRO A 99 20.06 10.29 36.12
N TYR A 100 21.23 9.65 35.96
CA TYR A 100 21.79 8.68 36.90
C TYR A 100 23.19 9.05 37.40
N PRO A 101 23.35 10.14 38.18
CA PRO A 101 24.68 10.59 38.63
C PRO A 101 25.39 9.56 39.53
N ALA A 102 24.64 8.82 40.37
CA ALA A 102 25.19 7.83 41.30
C ALA A 102 25.79 6.58 40.64
N LEU A 103 25.37 6.29 39.39
CA LEU A 103 25.77 5.10 38.63
C LEU A 103 26.87 5.41 37.61
N ARG A 104 27.23 6.69 37.44
CA ARG A 104 28.27 7.14 36.52
C ARG A 104 29.62 6.52 36.92
N GLY A 105 30.26 5.84 35.97
CA GLY A 105 31.55 5.16 36.18
C GLY A 105 31.48 3.85 36.96
N LYS A 106 30.31 3.47 37.50
CA LYS A 106 30.10 2.19 38.22
C LYS A 106 29.43 1.13 37.34
N VAL A 107 28.73 1.55 36.30
CA VAL A 107 27.91 0.69 35.43
C VAL A 107 28.27 0.98 33.97
N SER A 108 28.15 -0.02 33.10
CA SER A 108 28.39 0.16 31.67
C SER A 108 27.36 1.12 31.04
N PRO A 109 27.73 1.86 29.98
CA PRO A 109 26.80 2.74 29.26
C PRO A 109 25.54 2.01 28.77
N GLU A 110 25.68 0.74 28.35
CA GLU A 110 24.56 -0.09 27.88
C GLU A 110 23.52 -0.34 28.97
N ALA A 111 23.99 -0.62 30.19
CA ALA A 111 23.09 -0.87 31.31
C ALA A 111 22.39 0.41 31.79
N LEU A 112 22.98 1.60 31.58
CA LEU A 112 22.31 2.88 31.81
C LEU A 112 21.19 3.13 30.80
N ILE A 113 21.43 2.82 29.52
CA ILE A 113 20.43 2.95 28.45
C ILE A 113 19.25 2.00 28.69
N GLU A 114 19.54 0.74 29.02
CA GLU A 114 18.49 -0.25 29.30
C GLU A 114 17.70 0.09 30.57
N ARG A 115 18.35 0.72 31.55
CA ARG A 115 17.64 1.30 32.70
C ARG A 115 16.71 2.43 32.28
N MET A 116 17.18 3.37 31.46
CA MET A 116 16.35 4.46 30.95
C MET A 116 15.15 3.95 30.17
N ARG A 117 15.34 2.95 29.31
CA ARG A 117 14.25 2.32 28.56
C ARG A 117 13.15 1.76 29.46
N ARG A 118 13.51 1.10 30.57
CA ARG A 118 12.55 0.57 31.55
C ARG A 118 11.85 1.65 32.37
N ASP A 119 12.50 2.79 32.56
CA ASP A 119 11.93 3.92 33.31
C ASP A 119 10.94 4.74 32.46
N ILE A 120 10.89 4.51 31.13
CA ILE A 120 9.95 5.11 30.19
C ILE A 120 8.74 4.19 30.03
N ASN A 121 7.54 4.75 30.12
CA ASN A 121 6.29 4.04 29.87
C ASN A 121 5.39 4.86 28.96
N LEU A 122 4.87 4.23 27.91
CA LEU A 122 3.90 4.78 26.98
C LEU A 122 2.56 4.10 27.22
N ASP A 123 1.55 4.91 27.54
CA ASP A 123 0.19 4.46 27.79
C ASP A 123 -0.76 5.08 26.76
N LEU A 124 -1.44 4.22 26.00
CA LEU A 124 -2.45 4.65 25.04
C LEU A 124 -3.73 4.95 25.82
N LYS A 125 -4.05 6.24 25.99
CA LYS A 125 -5.34 6.62 26.56
C LYS A 125 -6.40 6.37 25.52
N GLY A 126 -7.08 5.24 25.66
CA GLY A 126 -8.13 4.80 24.76
C GLY A 126 -9.18 5.88 24.51
N VAL A 127 -9.72 5.87 23.30
CA VAL A 127 -10.81 6.73 22.81
C VAL A 127 -11.95 6.78 23.83
N GLU A 128 -11.96 7.82 24.67
CA GLU A 128 -13.12 8.09 25.51
C GLU A 128 -14.22 8.61 24.58
N ARG A 129 -15.23 7.77 24.33
CA ARG A 129 -16.38 8.07 23.47
C ARG A 129 -17.26 9.12 24.15
N THR A 130 -16.77 10.35 24.26
CA THR A 130 -17.57 11.48 24.73
C THR A 130 -18.17 12.18 23.51
N TRP A 131 -19.39 11.77 23.15
CA TRP A 131 -20.41 12.45 22.32
C TRP A 131 -19.97 13.37 21.15
N GLU A 132 -20.42 12.99 19.95
CA GLU A 132 -20.61 13.79 18.71
C GLU A 132 -19.42 14.46 18.01
N ARG A 133 -18.19 14.40 18.50
CA ARG A 133 -17.00 14.82 17.71
C ARG A 133 -15.93 13.74 17.75
N GLY A 134 -15.47 13.35 16.57
CA GLY A 134 -14.51 12.27 16.26
C GLY A 134 -13.64 11.73 17.41
N ALA A 135 -13.50 10.41 17.45
CA ALA A 135 -12.59 9.69 18.33
C ALA A 135 -11.17 10.30 18.29
N THR A 136 -10.85 11.14 19.28
CA THR A 136 -9.53 11.76 19.38
C THR A 136 -8.66 10.82 20.20
N VAL A 137 -7.56 10.34 19.62
CA VAL A 137 -6.64 9.43 20.29
C VAL A 137 -5.57 10.28 20.97
N ALA A 138 -5.28 9.99 22.24
CA ALA A 138 -4.17 10.60 22.96
C ALA A 138 -3.30 9.51 23.57
N PHE A 139 -2.00 9.75 23.66
CA PHE A 139 -1.10 8.88 24.40
C PHE A 139 -0.37 9.67 25.47
N ALA A 140 -0.17 9.02 26.61
CA ALA A 140 0.53 9.56 27.75
C ALA A 140 1.92 8.94 27.80
N LEU A 141 2.93 9.78 27.72
CA LEU A 141 4.31 9.38 27.93
C LEU A 141 4.71 9.71 29.36
N SER A 142 5.28 8.76 30.08
CA SER A 142 5.77 8.97 31.44
C SER A 142 7.20 8.49 31.63
N TYR A 143 7.96 9.22 32.44
CA TYR A 143 9.31 8.86 32.85
C TYR A 143 9.43 8.88 34.37
N ARG A 144 10.26 7.99 34.92
CA ARG A 144 10.51 7.85 36.36
C ARG A 144 11.97 8.16 36.70
N GLY A 145 12.18 8.88 37.80
CA GLY A 145 13.53 9.21 38.27
C GLY A 145 13.56 9.88 39.63
N ARG A 146 14.76 10.21 40.12
CA ARG A 146 14.98 10.77 41.46
C ARG A 146 14.86 12.29 41.54
N ASP A 147 15.13 13.00 40.45
CA ASP A 147 15.11 14.46 40.41
C ASP A 147 13.83 14.92 39.68
N PRO A 148 12.87 15.55 40.38
CA PRO A 148 11.59 15.92 39.78
C PRO A 148 11.73 16.91 38.61
N ARG A 149 12.77 17.77 38.61
CA ARG A 149 13.01 18.71 37.52
C ARG A 149 13.54 17.99 36.29
N LYS A 150 14.54 17.11 36.46
CA LYS A 150 15.09 16.32 35.35
C LYS A 150 14.04 15.37 34.78
N VAL A 151 13.21 14.76 35.63
CA VAL A 151 12.15 13.85 35.21
C VAL A 151 11.18 14.58 34.27
N ALA A 152 10.71 15.77 34.64
CA ALA A 152 9.84 16.57 33.77
C ALA A 152 10.53 16.99 32.46
N GLN A 153 11.79 17.42 32.52
CA GLN A 153 12.55 17.81 31.32
C GLN A 153 12.73 16.64 30.35
N ILE A 154 13.06 15.46 30.86
CA ILE A 154 13.23 14.25 30.05
C ILE A 154 11.90 13.82 29.43
N THR A 155 10.80 13.82 30.20
CA THR A 155 9.48 13.49 29.65
C THR A 155 9.07 14.46 28.53
N ASN A 156 9.31 15.76 28.71
CA ASN A 156 9.03 16.76 27.67
C ASN A 156 9.91 16.57 26.43
N ALA A 157 11.21 16.32 26.62
CA ALA A 157 12.14 16.06 25.52
C ALA A 157 11.74 14.81 24.73
N LEU A 158 11.33 13.74 25.43
CA LEU A 158 10.81 12.55 24.77
C LEU A 158 9.51 12.86 24.01
N ALA A 159 8.56 13.60 24.60
CA ALA A 159 7.34 14.01 23.88
C ALA A 159 7.66 14.77 22.59
N SER A 160 8.62 15.70 22.63
CA SER A 160 9.11 16.39 21.43
C SER A 160 9.75 15.44 20.41
N LEU A 161 10.55 14.46 20.85
CA LEU A 161 11.15 13.47 19.96
C LEU A 161 10.08 12.60 19.27
N TYR A 162 9.00 12.24 19.95
CA TYR A 162 7.88 11.51 19.34
C TYR A 162 7.18 12.34 18.26
N VAL A 163 6.96 13.64 18.51
CA VAL A 163 6.38 14.57 17.52
C VAL A 163 7.30 14.69 16.31
N GLU A 164 8.58 15.01 16.53
CA GLU A 164 9.59 15.17 15.47
C GLU A 164 9.76 13.90 14.64
N GLN A 165 9.80 12.73 15.30
CA GLN A 165 9.96 11.44 14.62
C GLN A 165 8.72 11.09 13.80
N ASN A 166 7.51 11.44 14.26
CA ASN A 166 6.30 11.27 13.48
C ASN A 166 6.31 12.16 12.24
N GLU A 167 6.63 13.45 12.38
CA GLU A 167 6.74 14.39 11.25
C GLU A 167 7.74 13.88 10.21
N LYS A 168 8.95 13.52 10.65
CA LYS A 168 10.00 13.00 9.77
C LYS A 168 9.59 11.70 9.09
N SER A 169 8.96 10.77 9.81
CA SER A 169 8.52 9.50 9.24
C SER A 169 7.42 9.71 8.19
N ARG A 170 6.49 10.64 8.40
CA ARG A 170 5.41 10.95 7.46
C ARG A 170 5.93 11.65 6.21
N GLU A 171 6.84 12.61 6.37
CA GLU A 171 7.53 13.26 5.25
C GLU A 171 8.28 12.26 4.38
N GLN A 172 9.06 11.36 5.00
CA GLN A 172 9.79 10.31 4.31
C GLN A 172 8.85 9.35 3.57
N GLN A 173 7.76 8.93 4.20
CA GLN A 173 6.78 8.02 3.58
C GLN A 173 6.09 8.67 2.37
N ALA A 174 5.70 9.94 2.48
CA ALA A 174 5.08 10.67 1.39
C ALA A 174 6.04 10.87 0.22
N THR A 175 7.29 11.24 0.51
CA THR A 175 8.36 11.37 -0.50
C THR A 175 8.63 10.03 -1.19
N HIS A 176 8.79 8.94 -0.43
CA HIS A 176 9.06 7.62 -0.98
C HIS A 176 7.90 7.11 -1.85
N THR A 177 6.65 7.40 -1.47
CA THR A 177 5.47 7.05 -2.29
C THR A 177 5.45 7.82 -3.60
N ALA A 178 5.76 9.12 -3.58
CA ALA A 178 5.86 9.94 -4.78
C ALA A 178 6.99 9.43 -5.70
N ASP A 179 8.15 9.09 -5.15
CA ASP A 179 9.28 8.53 -5.91
C ASP A 179 8.94 7.16 -6.52
N PHE A 180 8.27 6.29 -5.77
CA PHE A 180 7.81 5.00 -6.29
C PHE A 180 6.85 5.18 -7.48
N LEU A 181 5.84 6.04 -7.33
CA LEU A 181 4.86 6.32 -8.39
C LEU A 181 5.53 6.95 -9.61
N LYS A 182 6.47 7.86 -9.42
CA LYS A 182 7.28 8.45 -10.49
C LYS A 182 8.04 7.38 -11.27
N ASN A 183 8.74 6.48 -10.58
CA ASN A 183 9.49 5.40 -11.22
C ASN A 183 8.57 4.45 -12.02
N GLN A 184 7.40 4.11 -11.47
CA GLN A 184 6.39 3.30 -12.18
C GLN A 184 5.83 4.04 -13.41
N MET A 185 5.55 5.34 -13.28
CA MET A 185 5.10 6.19 -14.37
C MET A 185 6.14 6.26 -15.49
N ASP A 186 7.42 6.45 -15.17
CA ASP A 186 8.52 6.49 -16.15
C ASP A 186 8.73 5.14 -16.84
N GLU A 187 8.50 4.02 -16.14
CA GLU A 187 8.46 2.69 -16.77
C GLU A 187 7.27 2.55 -17.73
N MET A 188 6.06 2.93 -17.30
CA MET A 188 4.87 2.86 -18.16
C MET A 188 4.98 3.79 -19.36
N LYS A 189 5.57 4.98 -19.20
CA LYS A 189 5.84 5.91 -20.31
C LYS A 189 6.70 5.25 -21.39
N ARG A 190 7.78 4.57 -21.00
CA ARG A 190 8.64 3.84 -21.95
C ARG A 190 7.89 2.72 -22.65
N LYS A 191 7.06 1.95 -21.93
CA LYS A 191 6.21 0.90 -22.54
C LYS A 191 5.18 1.49 -23.51
N LEU A 192 4.59 2.64 -23.17
CA LEU A 192 3.64 3.36 -24.03
C LEU A 192 4.32 3.83 -25.32
N GLU A 193 5.50 4.46 -25.22
CA GLU A 193 6.30 4.89 -26.38
C GLU A 193 6.68 3.69 -27.28
N GLU A 194 7.04 2.55 -26.68
CA GLU A 194 7.33 1.32 -27.43
C GLU A 194 6.10 0.79 -28.17
N GLN A 195 4.94 0.74 -27.51
CA GLN A 195 3.69 0.30 -28.13
C GLN A 195 3.22 1.27 -29.22
N GLU A 196 3.34 2.58 -29.00
CA GLU A 196 3.05 3.58 -30.02
C GLU A 196 3.94 3.39 -31.25
N ALA A 197 5.23 3.13 -31.04
CA ALA A 197 6.16 2.80 -32.11
C ALA A 197 5.78 1.50 -32.84
N ARG A 198 5.35 0.45 -32.12
CA ARG A 198 4.88 -0.82 -32.72
C ARG A 198 3.62 -0.61 -33.56
N VAL A 199 2.62 0.11 -33.05
CA VAL A 199 1.40 0.46 -33.78
C VAL A 199 1.74 1.29 -35.02
N GLY A 200 2.64 2.28 -34.87
CA GLY A 200 3.11 3.10 -35.99
C GLY A 200 3.85 2.29 -37.06
N GLN A 201 4.72 1.36 -36.66
CA GLN A 201 5.42 0.45 -37.58
C GLN A 201 4.46 -0.52 -38.26
N PHE A 202 3.46 -1.05 -37.54
CA PHE A 202 2.43 -1.92 -38.10
C PHE A 202 1.64 -1.21 -39.20
N LYS A 203 1.16 0.02 -38.92
CA LYS A 203 0.46 0.85 -39.92
C LYS A 203 1.32 1.15 -41.15
N LYS A 204 2.62 1.37 -40.97
CA LYS A 204 3.56 1.61 -42.08
C LYS A 204 3.83 0.36 -42.92
N ARG A 205 4.03 -0.81 -42.29
CA ARG A 205 4.33 -2.07 -42.98
C ARG A 205 3.12 -2.63 -43.75
N HIS A 206 1.92 -2.46 -43.20
CA HIS A 206 0.67 -2.95 -43.78
C HIS A 206 -0.15 -1.85 -44.46
N ALA A 207 0.52 -0.82 -44.97
CA ALA A 207 -0.14 0.27 -45.68
C ALA A 207 -0.84 -0.27 -46.94
N GLY A 208 -2.15 -0.04 -47.05
CA GLY A 208 -3.02 -0.57 -48.10
C GLY A 208 -3.72 -1.89 -47.74
N GLU A 209 -3.37 -2.52 -46.61
CA GLU A 209 -4.01 -3.73 -46.07
C GLU A 209 -4.82 -3.43 -44.79
N LEU A 210 -4.87 -2.16 -44.37
CA LEU A 210 -5.55 -1.77 -43.14
C LEU A 210 -7.08 -1.78 -43.34
N PRO A 211 -7.85 -2.10 -42.30
CA PRO A 211 -9.32 -2.21 -42.40
C PRO A 211 -10.02 -0.91 -42.75
N GLN A 212 -9.46 0.22 -42.32
CA GLN A 212 -9.90 1.57 -42.72
C GLN A 212 -9.72 1.84 -44.22
N GLN A 213 -8.90 1.05 -44.92
CA GLN A 213 -8.61 1.18 -46.35
C GLN A 213 -9.33 0.12 -47.20
N VAL A 214 -10.01 -0.86 -46.58
CA VAL A 214 -10.73 -1.93 -47.30
C VAL A 214 -11.83 -1.34 -48.18
N GLU A 215 -12.60 -0.38 -47.67
CA GLU A 215 -13.66 0.28 -48.46
C GLU A 215 -13.09 1.00 -49.68
N SER A 216 -11.96 1.70 -49.51
CA SER A 216 -11.24 2.33 -50.63
C SER A 216 -10.69 1.29 -51.62
N ASN A 217 -10.21 0.15 -51.13
CA ASN A 217 -9.69 -0.93 -51.98
C ASN A 217 -10.80 -1.58 -52.81
N ILE A 218 -11.99 -1.79 -52.21
CA ILE A 218 -13.17 -2.33 -52.91
C ILE A 218 -13.59 -1.38 -54.03
N ALA A 219 -13.67 -0.07 -53.76
CA ALA A 219 -14.01 0.91 -54.78
C ALA A 219 -13.01 0.93 -55.96
N VAL A 220 -11.72 0.75 -55.69
CA VAL A 220 -10.69 0.62 -56.73
C VAL A 220 -10.85 -0.69 -57.50
N LEU A 221 -11.13 -1.80 -56.81
CA LEU A 221 -11.33 -3.10 -57.42
C LEU A 221 -12.55 -3.14 -58.34
N GLU A 222 -13.66 -2.53 -57.95
CA GLU A 222 -14.85 -2.37 -58.80
C GLU A 222 -14.51 -1.61 -60.08
N ARG A 223 -13.78 -0.49 -59.97
CA ARG A 223 -13.32 0.28 -61.13
C ARG A 223 -12.42 -0.54 -62.05
N LEU A 224 -11.49 -1.32 -61.48
CA LEU A 224 -10.59 -2.19 -62.25
C LEU A 224 -11.36 -3.30 -62.97
N ASN A 225 -12.38 -3.89 -62.34
CA ASN A 225 -13.24 -4.90 -62.96
C ASN A 225 -14.04 -4.33 -64.13
N VAL A 226 -14.62 -3.13 -63.99
CA VAL A 226 -15.27 -2.43 -65.11
C VAL A 226 -14.27 -2.18 -66.25
N GLN A 227 -13.04 -1.77 -65.92
CA GLN A 227 -12.01 -1.52 -66.93
C GLN A 227 -11.53 -2.80 -67.63
N LEU A 228 -11.48 -3.92 -66.92
CA LEU A 228 -11.19 -5.23 -67.49
C LEU A 228 -12.30 -5.68 -68.45
N GLN A 229 -13.57 -5.48 -68.08
CA GLN A 229 -14.71 -5.78 -68.95
C GLN A 229 -14.71 -4.92 -70.21
N LEU A 230 -14.43 -3.62 -70.09
CA LEU A 230 -14.30 -2.73 -71.25
C LEU A 230 -13.10 -3.13 -72.14
N ASN A 231 -12.01 -3.63 -71.56
CA ASN A 231 -10.86 -4.13 -72.32
C ASN A 231 -11.21 -5.42 -73.07
N SER A 232 -11.91 -6.37 -72.43
CA SER A 232 -12.34 -7.62 -73.09
C SER A 232 -13.31 -7.35 -74.24
N GLU A 233 -14.22 -6.38 -74.10
CA GLU A 233 -15.08 -5.93 -75.20
C GLU A 233 -14.29 -5.35 -76.38
N LYS A 234 -13.30 -4.48 -76.10
CA LYS A 234 -12.40 -3.93 -77.14
C LYS A 234 -11.62 -5.04 -77.85
N GLN A 235 -11.15 -6.02 -77.09
CA GLN A 235 -10.41 -7.17 -77.60
C GLN A 235 -11.30 -8.02 -78.52
N MET A 236 -12.55 -8.31 -78.12
CA MET A 236 -13.52 -9.02 -78.97
C MET A 236 -13.80 -8.26 -80.27
N ARG A 237 -14.02 -6.95 -80.20
CA ARG A 237 -14.23 -6.11 -81.41
C ARG A 237 -12.99 -6.07 -82.30
N ALA A 238 -11.79 -6.10 -81.74
CA ALA A 238 -10.55 -6.17 -82.51
C ALA A 238 -10.35 -7.55 -83.17
N MET A 239 -10.71 -8.64 -82.49
CA MET A 239 -10.69 -10.00 -83.05
C MET A 239 -11.69 -10.16 -84.20
N ASP A 240 -12.93 -9.71 -84.03
CA ASP A 240 -13.95 -9.74 -85.08
C ASP A 240 -13.53 -8.92 -86.31
N ARG A 241 -12.93 -7.74 -86.11
CA ARG A 241 -12.33 -6.96 -87.22
C ARG A 241 -11.21 -7.73 -87.93
N ARG A 242 -10.32 -8.41 -87.19
CA ARG A 242 -9.25 -9.24 -87.77
C ARG A 242 -9.85 -10.39 -88.59
N ASP A 243 -10.85 -11.08 -88.05
CA ASP A 243 -11.45 -12.25 -88.69
C ASP A 243 -12.16 -11.85 -89.99
N ARG A 244 -12.90 -10.74 -90.00
CA ARG A 244 -13.50 -10.17 -91.23
C ARG A 244 -12.43 -9.81 -92.28
N LEU A 245 -11.34 -9.16 -91.88
CA LEU A 245 -10.24 -8.81 -92.78
C LEU A 245 -9.54 -10.06 -93.35
N SER A 246 -9.39 -11.13 -92.54
CA SER A 246 -8.84 -12.40 -93.00
C SER A 246 -9.78 -13.17 -93.93
N GLY A 247 -11.09 -13.14 -93.66
CA GLY A 247 -12.11 -13.76 -94.51
C GLY A 247 -12.17 -13.10 -95.89
N GLN A 248 -12.12 -11.77 -95.93
CA GLN A 248 -12.01 -11.02 -97.19
C GLN A 248 -10.71 -11.32 -97.96
N ALA A 249 -9.60 -11.54 -97.25
CA ALA A 249 -8.33 -11.94 -97.88
C ALA A 249 -8.35 -13.40 -98.40
N ALA A 250 -9.12 -14.29 -97.77
CA ALA A 250 -9.32 -15.67 -98.21
C ALA A 250 -10.26 -15.76 -99.43
N ASP A 251 -11.38 -15.02 -99.42
CA ASP A 251 -12.29 -14.91 -100.57
C ASP A 251 -11.61 -14.25 -101.78
N ALA A 252 -10.71 -13.29 -101.56
CA ALA A 252 -9.90 -12.69 -102.63
C ALA A 252 -8.83 -13.64 -103.21
N GLY A 253 -8.49 -14.72 -102.48
CA GLY A 253 -7.56 -15.77 -102.93
C GLY A 253 -8.23 -16.90 -103.71
N SER A 254 -9.52 -17.14 -103.51
CA SER A 254 -10.35 -18.00 -104.35
C SER A 254 -10.92 -17.19 -105.50
N GLY A 255 -10.27 -17.23 -106.67
CA GLY A 255 -10.66 -16.46 -107.85
C GLY A 255 -12.14 -16.63 -108.22
N ALA A 256 -12.96 -15.64 -107.84
CA ALA A 256 -14.29 -15.43 -108.41
C ALA A 256 -14.15 -14.65 -109.74
N PRO A 257 -14.92 -14.97 -110.79
CA PRO A 257 -14.87 -14.25 -112.05
C PRO A 257 -15.34 -12.80 -111.86
N ALA A 258 -14.75 -11.88 -112.62
CA ALA A 258 -15.13 -10.48 -112.65
C ALA A 258 -16.65 -10.33 -112.84
N GLY A 259 -17.31 -9.71 -111.86
CA GLY A 259 -18.74 -9.50 -111.85
C GLY A 259 -19.20 -8.59 -112.98
N ASP A 260 -20.31 -8.97 -113.59
CA ASP A 260 -21.02 -8.19 -114.59
C ASP A 260 -21.45 -6.81 -114.04
N PRO A 261 -21.53 -5.77 -114.89
CA PRO A 261 -21.93 -4.41 -114.50
C PRO A 261 -23.32 -4.32 -113.81
N GLU A 262 -24.14 -5.37 -113.91
CA GLU A 262 -25.46 -5.49 -113.27
C GLU A 262 -25.38 -5.60 -111.73
N ASP A 263 -24.34 -6.24 -111.19
CA ASP A 263 -24.17 -6.44 -109.74
C ASP A 263 -23.65 -5.18 -109.03
N THR A 264 -22.92 -4.34 -109.77
CA THR A 264 -22.47 -3.02 -109.28
C THR A 264 -23.64 -2.07 -109.09
N GLN A 265 -24.64 -2.13 -109.97
CA GLN A 265 -25.85 -1.33 -109.86
C GLN A 265 -26.71 -1.77 -108.66
N ALA A 266 -26.90 -3.07 -108.46
CA ALA A 266 -27.63 -3.59 -107.30
C ALA A 266 -26.97 -3.24 -105.96
N ARG A 267 -25.63 -3.16 -105.92
CA ARG A 267 -24.86 -2.72 -104.75
C ARG A 267 -25.08 -1.23 -104.44
N ILE A 268 -25.11 -0.38 -105.47
CA ILE A 268 -25.37 1.05 -105.33
C ILE A 268 -26.76 1.28 -104.72
N ASP A 269 -27.77 0.53 -105.17
CA ASP A 269 -29.14 0.69 -104.69
C ASP A 269 -29.29 0.27 -103.22
N ARG A 270 -28.65 -0.83 -102.79
CA ARG A 270 -28.62 -1.23 -101.37
C ARG A 270 -27.93 -0.20 -100.49
N LEU A 271 -26.81 0.37 -100.93
CA LEU A 271 -26.09 1.39 -100.16
C LEU A 271 -26.90 2.69 -100.04
N MET A 272 -27.69 3.04 -101.05
CA MET A 272 -28.63 4.16 -100.95
C MET A 272 -29.73 3.91 -99.91
N GLU A 273 -30.21 2.68 -99.82
CA GLU A 273 -31.24 2.28 -98.86
C GLU A 273 -30.71 2.30 -97.42
N GLU A 274 -29.51 1.76 -97.20
CA GLU A 274 -28.83 1.80 -95.89
C GLU A 274 -28.50 3.24 -95.46
N ARG A 275 -28.09 4.09 -96.41
CA ARG A 275 -27.91 5.53 -96.16
C ARG A 275 -29.23 6.21 -95.78
N ALA A 276 -30.34 5.86 -96.44
CA ALA A 276 -31.65 6.42 -96.15
C ALA A 276 -32.14 6.04 -94.74
N GLU A 277 -31.85 4.81 -94.30
CA GLU A 277 -32.12 4.35 -92.94
C GLU A 277 -31.27 5.11 -91.90
N LEU A 278 -29.97 5.28 -92.15
CA LEU A 278 -29.10 6.06 -91.26
C LEU A 278 -29.51 7.54 -91.18
N ARG A 279 -29.96 8.15 -92.27
CA ARG A 279 -30.43 9.55 -92.29
C ARG A 279 -31.74 9.77 -91.54
N ARG A 280 -32.47 8.72 -91.13
CA ARG A 280 -33.62 8.86 -90.22
C ARG A 280 -33.19 9.20 -88.78
N HIS A 281 -31.97 8.86 -88.39
CA HIS A 281 -31.46 9.03 -87.02
C HIS A 281 -30.24 9.96 -86.91
N TYR A 282 -29.50 10.17 -88.01
CA TYR A 282 -28.25 10.95 -88.02
C TYR A 282 -28.24 12.04 -89.10
N THR A 283 -27.54 13.13 -88.82
CA THR A 283 -27.35 14.26 -89.75
C THR A 283 -26.20 13.98 -90.73
N ASP A 284 -26.17 14.69 -91.86
CA ASP A 284 -25.20 14.51 -92.97
C ASP A 284 -23.72 14.58 -92.55
N SER A 285 -23.43 15.21 -91.42
CA SER A 285 -22.09 15.39 -90.87
C SER A 285 -21.57 14.17 -90.10
N TYR A 286 -22.39 13.14 -89.87
CA TYR A 286 -21.99 11.97 -89.09
C TYR A 286 -20.98 11.10 -89.87
N PRO A 287 -19.87 10.62 -89.24
CA PRO A 287 -18.76 10.00 -89.96
C PRO A 287 -19.15 8.80 -90.83
N ASP A 288 -20.12 7.99 -90.38
CA ASP A 288 -20.56 6.81 -91.11
C ASP A 288 -21.42 7.15 -92.34
N VAL A 289 -22.22 8.22 -92.27
CA VAL A 289 -22.99 8.75 -93.42
C VAL A 289 -22.04 9.33 -94.47
N ALA A 290 -21.04 10.09 -94.02
CA ALA A 290 -20.01 10.63 -94.91
C ALA A 290 -19.16 9.54 -95.57
N ARG A 291 -18.96 8.39 -94.91
CA ARG A 291 -18.27 7.23 -95.50
C ARG A 291 -19.14 6.57 -96.58
N LEU A 292 -20.41 6.32 -96.30
CA LEU A 292 -21.38 5.78 -97.27
C LEU A 292 -21.52 6.66 -98.51
N ASP A 293 -21.56 7.99 -98.33
CA ASP A 293 -21.65 8.94 -99.45
C ASP A 293 -20.44 8.90 -100.38
N ARG A 294 -19.23 8.73 -99.83
CA ARG A 294 -18.02 8.56 -100.65
C ARG A 294 -18.05 7.24 -101.41
N GLU A 295 -18.48 6.17 -100.76
CA GLU A 295 -18.51 4.83 -101.35
C GLU A 295 -19.53 4.71 -102.49
N ILE A 296 -20.73 5.31 -102.32
CA ILE A 296 -21.73 5.43 -103.39
C ILE A 296 -21.19 6.28 -104.55
N ALA A 297 -20.53 7.41 -104.25
CA ALA A 297 -19.99 8.29 -105.28
C ALA A 297 -18.90 7.61 -106.11
N ASP A 298 -18.02 6.84 -105.47
CA ASP A 298 -16.96 6.10 -106.16
C ASP A 298 -17.52 4.92 -106.98
N LEU A 299 -18.53 4.20 -106.48
CA LEU A 299 -19.19 3.13 -107.25
C LEU A 299 -19.94 3.68 -108.47
N LYS A 300 -20.64 4.81 -108.34
CA LYS A 300 -21.28 5.50 -109.47
C LYS A 300 -20.27 5.95 -110.51
N ARG A 301 -19.10 6.45 -110.09
CA ARG A 301 -18.03 6.88 -111.00
C ARG A 301 -17.46 5.69 -111.77
N ARG A 302 -17.25 4.54 -111.10
CA ARG A 302 -16.79 3.30 -111.74
C ARG A 302 -17.78 2.72 -112.74
N LEU A 303 -19.08 2.84 -112.48
CA LEU A 303 -20.12 2.42 -113.43
C LEU A 303 -20.14 3.31 -114.69
N ALA A 304 -19.84 4.61 -114.54
CA ALA A 304 -19.83 5.57 -115.64
C ALA A 304 -18.57 5.48 -116.53
N GLU A 305 -17.51 4.80 -116.10
CA GLU A 305 -16.18 4.81 -116.75
C GLU A 305 -15.81 3.54 -117.54
N ALA A 306 -16.76 2.65 -117.89
CA ALA A 306 -16.44 1.50 -118.75
C ALA A 306 -16.22 1.93 -120.22
N PRO A 307 -14.99 1.82 -120.78
CA PRO A 307 -14.71 0.68 -121.66
C PRO A 307 -13.29 0.09 -121.63
N ALA A 308 -13.25 -1.17 -122.09
CA ALA A 308 -12.18 -2.07 -122.51
C ALA A 308 -10.77 -1.50 -122.83
N THR A 309 -9.73 -2.05 -122.21
CA THR A 309 -8.86 -3.11 -122.79
C THR A 309 -7.76 -3.57 -121.83
N PRO A 310 -7.22 -4.79 -122.02
CA PRO A 310 -6.48 -5.53 -121.01
C PRO A 310 -4.95 -5.39 -121.14
N ARG A 311 -4.20 -5.68 -120.06
CA ARG A 311 -2.86 -6.26 -120.14
C ARG A 311 -2.42 -6.89 -118.81
N THR A 312 -2.29 -8.23 -118.88
CA THR A 312 -1.13 -9.03 -118.48
C THR A 312 -0.52 -8.81 -117.09
N GLY A 313 -0.91 -9.71 -116.18
CA GLY A 313 -0.01 -10.70 -115.56
C GLY A 313 1.39 -10.24 -115.15
N GLY A 314 1.51 -9.85 -113.88
CA GLY A 314 2.76 -9.80 -113.13
C GLY A 314 2.52 -10.33 -111.73
N ALA A 315 2.74 -11.63 -111.55
CA ALA A 315 2.76 -12.26 -110.25
C ALA A 315 3.92 -11.68 -109.41
N THR A 316 3.58 -10.92 -108.38
CA THR A 316 4.39 -10.81 -107.15
C THR A 316 3.47 -11.18 -106.00
N GLY A 317 3.95 -12.12 -105.19
CA GLY A 317 3.24 -12.72 -104.08
C GLY A 317 2.88 -11.76 -102.93
N PRO A 318 2.37 -12.30 -101.82
CA PRO A 318 1.17 -11.84 -101.14
C PRO A 318 1.40 -10.56 -100.31
N GLN A 319 0.94 -9.41 -100.81
CA GLN A 319 0.78 -8.19 -100.00
C GLN A 319 -0.59 -8.08 -99.29
N THR A 320 -1.47 -9.08 -99.44
CA THR A 320 -2.75 -9.15 -98.70
C THR A 320 -2.59 -9.40 -97.19
N LEU A 321 -1.37 -9.68 -96.70
CA LEU A 321 -1.04 -9.79 -95.27
C LEU A 321 -0.84 -8.42 -94.56
N GLY A 322 -0.83 -7.30 -95.30
CA GLY A 322 -0.58 -5.97 -94.73
C GLY A 322 -1.69 -5.40 -93.86
N GLY A 323 -2.96 -5.74 -94.15
CA GLY A 323 -4.13 -5.26 -93.41
C GLY A 323 -4.33 -5.91 -92.03
N SER A 324 -3.81 -7.12 -91.83
CA SER A 324 -3.97 -7.89 -90.58
C SER A 324 -2.98 -7.47 -89.49
N ARG A 325 -1.79 -6.97 -89.86
CA ARG A 325 -0.72 -6.55 -88.94
C ARG A 325 -1.11 -5.45 -87.92
N PRO A 326 -1.79 -4.36 -88.31
CA PRO A 326 -2.22 -3.35 -87.33
C PRO A 326 -3.25 -3.90 -86.34
N ALA A 327 -4.20 -4.73 -86.79
CA ALA A 327 -5.18 -5.39 -85.92
C ALA A 327 -4.51 -6.39 -84.95
N GLU A 328 -3.51 -7.14 -85.41
CA GLU A 328 -2.71 -8.03 -84.55
C GLU A 328 -1.94 -7.25 -83.48
N SER A 329 -1.36 -6.10 -83.82
CA SER A 329 -0.67 -5.24 -82.86
C SER A 329 -1.61 -4.66 -81.80
N GLU A 330 -2.83 -4.25 -82.19
CA GLU A 330 -3.87 -3.76 -81.29
C GLU A 330 -4.29 -4.86 -80.31
N ILE A 331 -4.58 -6.07 -80.80
CA ILE A 331 -4.91 -7.23 -79.95
C ILE A 331 -3.76 -7.55 -78.97
N ALA A 332 -2.50 -7.49 -79.41
CA ALA A 332 -1.35 -7.71 -78.54
C ALA A 332 -1.25 -6.66 -77.42
N THR A 333 -1.54 -5.39 -77.70
CA THR A 333 -1.57 -4.34 -76.67
C THR A 333 -2.70 -4.54 -75.67
N LEU A 334 -3.90 -4.87 -76.14
CA LEU A 334 -5.07 -5.15 -75.29
C LEU A 334 -4.83 -6.36 -74.38
N LYS A 335 -4.18 -7.42 -74.90
CA LYS A 335 -3.75 -8.59 -74.10
C LYS A 335 -2.77 -8.22 -72.98
N ARG A 336 -1.76 -7.39 -73.28
CA ARG A 336 -0.81 -6.91 -72.25
C ARG A 336 -1.52 -6.10 -71.17
N GLU A 337 -2.47 -5.26 -71.56
CA GLU A 337 -3.26 -4.48 -70.62
C GLU A 337 -4.22 -5.37 -69.81
N GLU A 338 -4.80 -6.41 -70.39
CA GLU A 338 -5.62 -7.42 -69.71
C GLU A 338 -4.79 -8.14 -68.63
N GLU A 339 -3.58 -8.59 -68.96
CA GLU A 339 -2.66 -9.20 -67.99
C GLU A 339 -2.30 -8.23 -66.86
N ARG A 340 -2.05 -6.96 -67.18
CA ARG A 340 -1.76 -5.91 -66.18
C ARG A 340 -2.95 -5.67 -65.26
N LEU A 341 -4.15 -5.54 -65.82
CA LEU A 341 -5.38 -5.35 -65.06
C LEU A 341 -5.63 -6.55 -64.15
N ARG A 342 -5.52 -7.78 -64.66
CA ARG A 342 -5.66 -9.01 -63.86
C ARG A 342 -4.65 -9.09 -62.72
N ARG A 343 -3.37 -8.76 -62.97
CA ARG A 343 -2.35 -8.71 -61.90
C ARG A 343 -2.68 -7.67 -60.84
N THR A 344 -3.21 -6.52 -61.25
CA THR A 344 -3.59 -5.45 -60.33
C THR A 344 -4.82 -5.84 -59.51
N ILE A 345 -5.84 -6.41 -60.15
CA ILE A 345 -7.04 -6.95 -59.48
C ILE A 345 -6.64 -8.00 -58.44
N ALA A 346 -5.84 -8.99 -58.82
CA ALA A 346 -5.36 -10.02 -57.90
C ALA A 346 -4.59 -9.44 -56.70
N ALA A 347 -3.82 -8.37 -56.89
CA ALA A 347 -3.14 -7.68 -55.79
C ALA A 347 -4.11 -6.96 -54.84
N TYR A 348 -5.20 -6.38 -55.34
CA TYR A 348 -6.24 -5.75 -54.51
C TYR A 348 -7.14 -6.79 -53.83
N GLU A 349 -7.49 -7.88 -54.52
CA GLU A 349 -8.19 -9.04 -53.93
C GLU A 349 -7.40 -9.59 -52.74
N GLN A 350 -6.11 -9.85 -52.93
CA GLN A 350 -5.24 -10.34 -51.86
C GLN A 350 -5.20 -9.38 -50.66
N ARG A 351 -5.16 -8.06 -50.89
CA ARG A 351 -5.20 -7.05 -49.81
C ARG A 351 -6.50 -7.09 -49.02
N ILE A 352 -7.62 -7.34 -49.68
CA ILE A 352 -8.94 -7.46 -49.04
C ILE A 352 -9.03 -8.79 -48.27
N ASP A 353 -8.50 -9.88 -48.83
CA ASP A 353 -8.52 -11.22 -48.21
C ASP A 353 -7.70 -11.30 -46.92
N VAL A 354 -6.54 -10.61 -46.86
CA VAL A 354 -5.70 -10.57 -45.65
C VAL A 354 -6.17 -9.54 -44.62
N ALA A 355 -7.05 -8.61 -45.01
CA ALA A 355 -7.49 -7.52 -44.14
C ALA A 355 -8.13 -7.97 -42.81
N PRO A 356 -8.95 -9.04 -42.74
CA PRO A 356 -9.51 -9.52 -41.47
C PRO A 356 -8.42 -9.99 -40.48
N GLN A 357 -7.36 -10.65 -40.96
CA GLN A 357 -6.24 -11.06 -40.11
C GLN A 357 -5.47 -9.84 -39.59
N ARG A 358 -5.22 -8.86 -40.48
CA ARG A 358 -4.60 -7.59 -40.10
C ARG A 358 -5.44 -6.77 -39.14
N GLN A 359 -6.77 -6.84 -39.23
CA GLN A 359 -7.66 -6.21 -38.26
C GLN A 359 -7.48 -6.80 -36.87
N GLN A 360 -7.46 -8.14 -36.75
CA GLN A 360 -7.28 -8.80 -35.46
C GLN A 360 -5.94 -8.42 -34.81
N GLU A 361 -4.85 -8.43 -35.60
CA GLU A 361 -3.52 -8.01 -35.14
C GLU A 361 -3.51 -6.53 -34.72
N PHE A 362 -4.13 -5.65 -35.50
CA PHE A 362 -4.21 -4.23 -35.21
C PHE A 362 -5.06 -3.94 -33.96
N GLU A 363 -6.20 -4.62 -33.80
CA GLU A 363 -7.06 -4.50 -32.63
C GLU A 363 -6.34 -4.96 -31.36
N ALA A 364 -5.57 -6.04 -31.42
CA ALA A 364 -4.76 -6.50 -30.30
C ALA A 364 -3.72 -5.43 -29.90
N LEU A 365 -2.96 -4.92 -30.86
CA LEU A 365 -1.98 -3.85 -30.62
C LEU A 365 -2.62 -2.56 -30.09
N SER A 366 -3.79 -2.20 -30.63
CA SER A 366 -4.55 -1.02 -30.22
C SER A 366 -5.09 -1.18 -28.78
N ARG A 367 -5.57 -2.37 -28.42
CA ARG A 367 -6.02 -2.68 -27.07
C ARG A 367 -4.89 -2.60 -26.06
N ASP A 368 -3.72 -3.16 -26.38
CA ASP A 368 -2.53 -3.10 -25.53
C ASP A 368 -2.05 -1.65 -25.32
N TYR A 369 -2.02 -0.86 -26.40
CA TYR A 369 -1.72 0.57 -26.37
C TYR A 369 -2.71 1.35 -25.49
N ASN A 370 -4.01 1.16 -25.69
CA ASN A 370 -5.04 1.86 -24.91
C ASN A 370 -4.97 1.49 -23.43
N THR A 371 -4.76 0.20 -23.12
CA THR A 371 -4.62 -0.28 -21.74
C THR A 371 -3.41 0.36 -21.04
N THR A 372 -2.27 0.41 -21.74
CA THR A 372 -1.03 1.01 -21.18
C THR A 372 -1.16 2.51 -21.03
N LYS A 373 -1.85 3.17 -21.96
CA LYS A 373 -2.18 4.59 -21.86
C LYS A 373 -3.08 4.88 -20.65
N GLU A 374 -4.15 4.11 -20.47
CA GLU A 374 -5.04 4.25 -19.31
C GLU A 374 -4.29 4.03 -17.98
N LEU A 375 -3.41 3.03 -17.93
CA LEU A 375 -2.55 2.78 -16.77
C LEU A 375 -1.59 3.96 -16.52
N TYR A 376 -0.95 4.49 -17.56
CA TYR A 376 -0.09 5.68 -17.46
C TYR A 376 -0.86 6.89 -16.93
N ASP A 377 -2.02 7.20 -17.51
CA ASP A 377 -2.87 8.32 -17.10
C ASP A 377 -3.33 8.15 -15.63
N SER A 378 -3.65 6.92 -15.22
CA SER A 378 -4.01 6.61 -13.83
C SER A 378 -2.84 6.79 -12.85
N LEU A 379 -1.62 6.42 -13.25
CA LEU A 379 -0.41 6.59 -12.44
C LEU A 379 -0.01 8.06 -12.36
N LEU A 380 -0.14 8.81 -13.46
CA LEU A 380 0.10 10.25 -13.49
C LEU A 380 -0.82 10.96 -12.49
N LYS A 381 -2.13 10.67 -12.54
CA LYS A 381 -3.10 11.23 -11.60
C LYS A 381 -2.74 10.91 -10.14
N ARG A 382 -2.42 9.64 -9.85
CA ARG A 382 -1.99 9.23 -8.49
C ARG A 382 -0.69 9.90 -8.06
N TYR A 383 0.25 10.11 -8.98
CA TYR A 383 1.50 10.82 -8.71
C TYR A 383 1.24 12.29 -8.38
N GLU A 384 0.38 12.98 -9.13
CA GLU A 384 -0.05 14.35 -8.83
C GLU A 384 -0.74 14.45 -7.45
N GLU A 385 -1.65 13.53 -7.15
CA GLU A 385 -2.29 13.42 -5.83
C GLU A 385 -1.25 13.18 -4.72
N SER A 386 -0.27 12.31 -4.96
CA SER A 386 0.82 12.03 -4.01
C SER A 386 1.77 13.22 -3.83
N LEU A 387 2.02 14.01 -4.86
CA LEU A 387 2.83 15.24 -4.77
C LEU A 387 2.11 16.29 -3.93
N VAL A 388 0.80 16.44 -4.13
CA VAL A 388 -0.02 17.33 -3.30
C VAL A 388 0.02 16.87 -1.85
N ALA A 389 -0.19 15.57 -1.58
CA ALA A 389 -0.07 15.01 -0.24
C ALA A 389 1.32 15.26 0.37
N ALA A 390 2.41 14.98 -0.36
CA ALA A 390 3.77 15.23 0.13
C ALA A 390 4.04 16.72 0.43
N SER A 391 3.52 17.62 -0.40
CA SER A 391 3.62 19.07 -0.15
C SER A 391 2.81 19.53 1.06
N MET A 392 1.67 18.90 1.34
CA MET A 392 0.86 19.16 2.55
C MET A 392 1.56 18.68 3.82
N GLU A 393 2.27 17.54 3.76
CA GLU A 393 3.11 17.08 4.86
C GLU A 393 4.22 18.07 5.20
N HIS A 394 4.88 18.61 4.18
CA HIS A 394 5.91 19.63 4.35
C HIS A 394 5.34 20.95 4.91
N GLY A 395 4.08 21.26 4.59
CA GLY A 395 3.34 22.42 5.11
C GLY A 395 2.69 22.23 6.49
N GLN A 396 2.92 21.10 7.16
CA GLN A 396 2.35 20.76 8.48
C GLN A 396 0.80 20.81 8.54
N THR A 397 0.10 20.63 7.42
CA THR A 397 -1.37 20.67 7.36
C THR A 397 -2.05 19.30 7.45
N GLY A 398 -1.28 18.22 7.59
CA GLY A 398 -1.77 16.85 7.77
C GLY A 398 -2.08 16.45 9.24
N GLU A 399 -2.18 15.15 9.50
CA GLU A 399 -2.34 14.60 10.86
C GLU A 399 -1.12 14.95 11.73
N GLN A 400 -1.33 15.73 12.79
CA GLN A 400 -0.25 16.22 13.64
C GLN A 400 -0.30 15.61 15.05
N PHE A 401 0.87 15.27 15.57
CA PHE A 401 1.04 14.98 16.98
C PHE A 401 1.30 16.30 17.68
N ARG A 402 0.36 16.72 18.53
CA ARG A 402 0.49 17.96 19.28
C ARG A 402 0.62 17.65 20.76
N ILE A 403 1.60 18.26 21.42
CA ILE A 403 1.71 18.17 22.87
C ILE A 403 0.53 18.93 23.47
N LEU A 404 -0.42 18.20 24.07
CA LEU A 404 -1.60 18.76 24.71
C LEU A 404 -1.26 19.27 26.11
N ASP A 405 -0.58 18.43 26.88
CA ASP A 405 -0.17 18.75 28.24
C ASP A 405 1.30 18.39 28.44
N ALA A 406 2.10 19.40 28.81
CA ALA A 406 3.53 19.24 29.05
C ALA A 406 3.77 18.68 30.45
N ALA A 407 4.81 17.87 30.59
CA ALA A 407 5.21 17.32 31.88
C ALA A 407 5.68 18.44 32.82
N LEU A 408 5.03 18.55 33.98
CA LEU A 408 5.41 19.44 35.07
C LEU A 408 6.24 18.67 36.12
N PRO A 409 7.18 19.34 36.82
CA PRO A 409 7.90 18.73 37.94
C PRO A 409 6.90 18.28 39.03
N PRO A 410 6.85 16.98 39.37
CA PRO A 410 5.93 16.47 40.38
C PRO A 410 6.32 16.98 41.76
N ARG A 411 5.31 17.31 42.57
CA ARG A 411 5.50 17.77 43.96
C ARG A 411 5.64 16.61 44.92
N ASP A 412 4.86 15.56 44.72
CA ASP A 412 4.82 14.38 45.56
C ASP A 412 5.53 13.19 44.90
N PRO A 413 6.21 12.34 45.68
CA PRO A 413 6.83 11.12 45.15
C PRO A 413 5.75 10.13 44.69
N ALA A 414 5.96 9.55 43.51
CA ALA A 414 5.05 8.55 42.95
C ALA A 414 5.26 7.17 43.56
N ALA A 415 6.48 6.87 44.02
CA ALA A 415 6.80 5.65 44.73
C ALA A 415 7.98 5.88 45.70
N PRO A 416 8.07 5.09 46.78
CA PRO A 416 7.10 4.09 47.25
C PRO A 416 5.96 4.71 48.08
N ASN A 417 4.80 4.03 48.15
CA ASN A 417 3.69 4.43 49.03
C ASN A 417 4.04 4.18 50.50
N ARG A 418 4.81 5.10 51.10
CA ARG A 418 5.37 4.99 52.46
C ARG A 418 4.30 4.67 53.51
N LEU A 419 3.11 5.28 53.41
CA LEU A 419 2.01 5.03 54.34
C LEU A 419 1.56 3.57 54.31
N TRP A 420 1.28 3.02 53.13
CA TRP A 420 0.80 1.64 52.99
C TRP A 420 1.87 0.62 53.38
N LEU A 421 3.13 0.85 52.98
CA LEU A 421 4.25 0.01 53.41
C LEU A 421 4.46 0.05 54.94
N SER A 422 4.38 1.24 55.56
CA SER A 422 4.51 1.35 57.01
C SER A 422 3.42 0.58 57.75
N LEU A 423 2.16 0.62 57.27
CA LEU A 423 1.05 -0.16 57.83
C LEU A 423 1.29 -1.66 57.67
N MET A 424 1.73 -2.12 56.51
CA MET A 424 2.06 -3.53 56.28
C MET A 424 3.16 -4.02 57.22
N THR A 425 4.24 -3.25 57.38
CA THR A 425 5.32 -3.61 58.31
C THR A 425 4.86 -3.65 59.76
N LEU A 426 3.95 -2.74 60.15
CA LEU A 426 3.40 -2.70 61.50
C LEU A 426 2.50 -3.93 61.76
N ILE A 427 1.61 -4.27 60.84
CA ILE A 427 0.77 -5.47 60.95
C ILE A 427 1.63 -6.74 61.03
N LEU A 428 2.65 -6.85 60.17
CA LEU A 428 3.56 -8.00 60.17
C LEU A 428 4.32 -8.10 61.49
N SER A 429 4.85 -6.99 62.00
CA SER A 429 5.54 -6.96 63.30
C SER A 429 4.62 -7.30 64.48
N ALA A 430 3.34 -6.91 64.42
CA ALA A 430 2.33 -7.31 65.40
C ALA A 430 2.07 -8.82 65.35
N GLY A 431 1.96 -9.40 64.15
CA GLY A 431 1.83 -10.84 63.96
C GLY A 431 3.00 -11.63 64.55
N VAL A 432 4.24 -11.17 64.32
CA VAL A 432 5.45 -11.76 64.91
C VAL A 432 5.43 -11.67 66.43
N ALA A 433 5.04 -10.52 66.99
CA ALA A 433 4.95 -10.34 68.44
C ALA A 433 3.90 -11.27 69.07
N VAL A 434 2.72 -11.40 68.46
CA VAL A 434 1.66 -12.31 68.92
C VAL A 434 2.10 -13.77 68.83
N GLY A 435 2.69 -14.18 67.69
CA GLY A 435 3.20 -15.54 67.51
C GLY A 435 4.29 -15.90 68.53
N ALA A 436 5.22 -14.98 68.78
CA ALA A 436 6.25 -15.19 69.78
C ALA A 436 5.70 -15.24 71.21
N MET A 437 4.70 -14.42 71.55
CA MET A 437 4.01 -14.52 72.84
C MET A 437 3.36 -15.91 73.01
N ALA A 438 2.70 -16.43 71.96
CA ALA A 438 2.06 -17.74 72.00
C ALA A 438 3.07 -18.89 72.15
N VAL A 439 4.20 -18.84 71.42
CA VAL A 439 5.30 -19.82 71.57
C VAL A 439 5.90 -19.75 72.96
N ALA A 440 6.14 -18.54 73.46
CA ALA A 440 6.74 -18.35 74.75
C ALA A 440 5.82 -18.87 75.88
N GLU A 441 4.49 -18.73 75.73
CA GLU A 441 3.51 -19.33 76.64
C GLU A 441 3.50 -20.86 76.58
N GLN A 442 3.59 -21.46 75.39
CA GLN A 442 3.68 -22.93 75.25
C GLN A 442 4.94 -23.53 75.88
N LEU A 443 6.04 -22.75 75.94
CA LEU A 443 7.29 -23.15 76.59
C LEU A 443 7.27 -22.92 78.11
N ASP A 444 6.24 -22.29 78.66
CA ASP A 444 6.08 -22.10 80.11
C ASP A 444 5.46 -23.34 80.74
N THR A 445 6.22 -24.01 81.59
CA THR A 445 5.75 -25.17 82.35
C THR A 445 5.36 -24.82 83.79
N SER A 446 5.21 -23.53 84.13
CA SER A 446 4.95 -23.09 85.50
C SER A 446 3.45 -22.94 85.83
N PHE A 447 3.04 -23.37 87.03
CA PHE A 447 1.66 -23.25 87.52
C PHE A 447 1.43 -21.88 88.18
N HIS A 448 0.54 -21.09 87.59
CA HIS A 448 0.36 -19.68 87.98
C HIS A 448 -0.96 -19.38 88.71
N SER A 449 -1.89 -20.32 88.74
CA SER A 449 -3.16 -20.19 89.47
C SER A 449 -3.36 -21.36 90.43
N VAL A 450 -4.09 -21.10 91.53
CA VAL A 450 -4.37 -22.11 92.56
C VAL A 450 -5.27 -23.22 92.00
N GLU A 451 -6.24 -22.86 91.14
CA GLU A 451 -7.08 -23.80 90.40
C GLU A 451 -6.28 -24.70 89.44
N SER A 452 -5.35 -24.14 88.66
CA SER A 452 -4.50 -24.93 87.74
C SER A 452 -3.61 -25.94 88.46
N LEU A 453 -3.14 -25.60 89.68
CA LEU A 453 -2.36 -26.50 90.52
C LEU A 453 -3.24 -27.60 91.15
N ARG A 454 -4.48 -27.27 91.54
CA ARG A 454 -5.49 -28.23 92.05
C ARG A 454 -5.99 -29.21 90.99
N GLU A 455 -6.07 -28.79 89.72
CA GLU A 455 -6.44 -29.68 88.61
C GLU A 455 -5.31 -30.66 88.27
N PHE A 456 -4.06 -30.21 88.34
CA PHE A 456 -2.89 -31.05 88.03
C PHE A 456 -2.51 -32.00 89.19
N THR A 457 -2.75 -31.61 90.44
CA THR A 457 -2.36 -32.40 91.62
C THR A 457 -3.57 -32.77 92.48
N ARG A 458 -3.63 -34.02 92.95
CA ARG A 458 -4.70 -34.51 93.84
C ARG A 458 -4.60 -34.03 95.29
N VAL A 459 -3.74 -33.04 95.57
CA VAL A 459 -3.41 -32.59 96.94
C VAL A 459 -4.08 -31.23 97.22
N PRO A 460 -4.75 -31.03 98.37
CA PRO A 460 -5.40 -29.76 98.67
C PRO A 460 -4.39 -28.64 98.91
N VAL A 461 -4.55 -27.52 98.21
CA VAL A 461 -3.77 -26.30 98.44
C VAL A 461 -4.26 -25.61 99.71
N LEU A 462 -3.44 -25.63 100.78
CA LEU A 462 -3.79 -25.16 102.12
C LEU A 462 -3.62 -23.64 102.33
N ALA A 463 -2.62 -23.02 101.71
CA ALA A 463 -2.38 -21.59 101.83
C ALA A 463 -1.60 -21.04 100.63
N ARG A 464 -1.89 -19.79 100.25
CA ARG A 464 -1.11 -19.02 99.28
C ARG A 464 -0.26 -18.01 100.04
N ILE A 465 1.06 -18.11 99.92
CA ILE A 465 1.97 -17.11 100.50
C ILE A 465 2.01 -15.89 99.55
N PRO A 466 1.58 -14.70 99.99
CA PRO A 466 1.70 -13.50 99.19
C PRO A 466 3.19 -13.12 99.09
N ARG A 467 3.61 -12.67 97.91
CA ARG A 467 4.97 -12.18 97.70
C ARG A 467 5.17 -10.89 98.49
N ILE A 468 5.98 -10.94 99.55
CA ILE A 468 6.37 -9.76 100.33
C ILE A 468 7.42 -8.98 99.55
N VAL A 469 7.11 -7.75 99.12
CA VAL A 469 8.02 -6.90 98.35
C VAL A 469 8.73 -5.93 99.31
N THR A 470 10.06 -5.97 99.35
CA THR A 470 10.86 -5.08 100.21
C THR A 470 11.21 -3.77 99.47
N ARG A 471 11.44 -2.65 100.18
CA ARG A 471 11.90 -1.38 99.56
C ARG A 471 13.17 -1.55 98.71
N ARG A 472 14.10 -2.43 99.11
CA ARG A 472 15.30 -2.78 98.32
C ARG A 472 14.96 -3.52 97.02
N ASP A 473 13.95 -4.39 97.02
CA ASP A 473 13.49 -5.08 95.80
C ASP A 473 12.79 -4.11 94.84
N MET A 474 12.06 -3.14 95.37
CA MET A 474 11.43 -2.09 94.59
C MET A 474 12.47 -1.19 93.91
N PHE A 475 13.51 -0.78 94.63
CA PHE A 475 14.62 0.01 94.06
C PHE A 475 15.41 -0.79 93.02
N ARG A 476 15.78 -2.04 93.32
CA ARG A 476 16.47 -2.93 92.36
C ARG A 476 15.65 -3.13 91.09
N LYS A 477 14.33 -3.31 91.21
CA LYS A 477 13.43 -3.46 90.06
C LYS A 477 13.38 -2.20 89.20
N VAL A 478 13.36 -1.01 89.80
CA VAL A 478 13.40 0.25 89.05
C VAL A 478 14.74 0.40 88.32
N VAL A 479 15.86 0.09 88.97
CA VAL A 479 17.19 0.16 88.35
C VAL A 479 17.34 -0.87 87.23
N THR A 480 16.96 -2.14 87.44
CA THR A 480 17.08 -3.18 86.41
C THR A 480 16.14 -2.95 85.23
N VAL A 481 14.92 -2.47 85.47
CA VAL A 481 14.00 -2.07 84.39
C VAL A 481 14.54 -0.85 83.67
N GLY A 482 15.07 0.15 84.38
CA GLY A 482 15.70 1.32 83.77
C GLY A 482 16.87 0.96 82.87
N VAL A 483 17.80 0.11 83.35
CA VAL A 483 18.94 -0.38 82.56
C VAL A 483 18.46 -1.21 81.36
N ALA A 484 17.46 -2.08 81.53
CA ALA A 484 16.91 -2.88 80.42
C ALA A 484 16.24 -2.00 79.35
N VAL A 485 15.51 -0.95 79.75
CA VAL A 485 14.91 0.01 78.82
C VAL A 485 15.99 0.80 78.07
N VAL A 486 17.06 1.22 78.75
CA VAL A 486 18.19 1.93 78.10
C VAL A 486 18.92 1.02 77.13
N LEU A 487 19.21 -0.22 77.50
CA LEU A 487 19.86 -1.21 76.61
C LEU A 487 18.97 -1.54 75.40
N LEU A 488 17.65 -1.67 75.62
CA LEU A 488 16.69 -1.91 74.55
C LEU A 488 16.60 -0.70 73.61
N ALA A 489 16.53 0.52 74.14
CA ALA A 489 16.55 1.74 73.33
C ALA A 489 17.85 1.88 72.53
N ALA A 490 19.00 1.57 73.13
CA ALA A 490 20.29 1.57 72.44
C ALA A 490 20.36 0.49 71.35
N GLY A 491 19.84 -0.72 71.62
CA GLY A 491 19.76 -1.80 70.64
C GLY A 491 18.84 -1.48 69.47
N LEU A 492 17.67 -0.87 69.73
CA LEU A 492 16.76 -0.40 68.69
C LEU A 492 17.36 0.74 67.85
N ALA A 493 18.09 1.65 68.48
CA ALA A 493 18.80 2.72 67.76
C ALA A 493 19.91 2.16 66.87
N ALA A 494 20.67 1.17 67.37
CA ALA A 494 21.69 0.48 66.58
C ALA A 494 21.08 -0.30 65.40
N SER A 495 19.97 -1.02 65.62
CA SER A 495 19.31 -1.75 64.54
C SER A 495 18.67 -0.84 63.49
N ALA A 496 18.11 0.30 63.91
CA ALA A 496 17.65 1.34 63.00
C ALA A 496 18.81 1.94 62.17
N ALA A 497 19.95 2.21 62.80
CA ALA A 497 21.13 2.73 62.10
C ALA A 497 21.71 1.74 61.08
N VAL A 498 21.78 0.45 61.44
CA VAL A 498 22.18 -0.62 60.50
C VAL A 498 21.18 -0.73 59.35
N SER A 499 19.88 -0.72 59.66
CA SER A 499 18.81 -0.77 58.64
C SER A 499 18.88 0.42 57.68
N TYR A 500 19.15 1.62 58.20
CA TYR A 500 19.35 2.83 57.43
C TYR A 500 20.56 2.72 56.46
N TYR A 501 21.69 2.20 56.94
CA TYR A 501 22.88 2.01 56.11
C TYR A 501 22.64 0.98 55.00
N VAL A 502 22.04 -0.16 55.33
CA VAL A 502 21.68 -1.21 54.37
C VAL A 502 20.71 -0.68 53.31
N ALA A 503 19.69 0.08 53.70
CA ALA A 503 18.74 0.67 52.75
C ALA A 503 19.39 1.65 51.77
N HIS A 504 20.42 2.38 52.22
CA HIS A 504 21.16 3.31 51.38
C HIS A 504 22.09 2.60 50.38
N GLU A 505 22.62 1.43 50.74
CA GLU A 505 23.57 0.67 49.92
C GLU A 505 22.89 -0.24 48.88
N TYR A 506 21.66 -0.72 49.16
CA TYR A 506 20.91 -1.61 48.26
C TYR A 506 19.91 -0.88 47.36
N GLU A 507 20.43 -0.12 46.37
CA GLU A 507 19.60 0.49 45.32
C GLU A 507 18.76 -0.52 44.50
N GLN A 508 19.13 -1.80 44.51
CA GLN A 508 18.47 -2.86 43.73
C GLN A 508 17.17 -3.37 44.35
N MET A 509 16.95 -3.23 45.67
CA MET A 509 15.75 -3.77 46.33
C MET A 509 14.51 -2.88 46.15
N VAL A 510 14.67 -1.57 45.95
CA VAL A 510 13.57 -0.64 45.68
C VAL A 510 12.82 -1.02 44.41
N PHE A 511 13.54 -1.55 43.41
CA PHE A 511 12.96 -1.97 42.13
C PHE A 511 12.15 -3.28 42.24
N ILE A 512 12.54 -4.19 43.13
CA ILE A 512 11.81 -5.44 43.38
C ILE A 512 10.50 -5.14 44.13
N LEU A 513 10.53 -4.18 45.06
CA LEU A 513 9.36 -3.77 45.83
C LEU A 513 8.41 -2.83 45.06
N SER A 514 8.89 -2.11 44.05
CA SER A 514 8.03 -1.25 43.21
C SER A 514 7.17 -2.01 42.19
N GLY A 515 7.34 -3.33 42.08
CA GLY A 515 6.59 -4.18 41.16
C GLY A 515 6.92 -3.88 39.70
N GLY A 516 7.39 -4.86 38.96
CA GLY A 516 7.75 -4.74 37.53
C GLY A 516 6.59 -4.37 36.57
N ARG A 517 5.44 -3.93 37.08
CA ARG A 517 4.32 -3.36 36.33
C ARG A 517 3.54 -2.39 37.22
N LEU A 518 3.81 -1.11 37.03
CA LEU A 518 2.91 0.01 37.30
C LEU A 518 3.19 1.06 36.23
#